data_AF-A0A382IGP0-F1
#
_entry.id   AF-A0A382IGP0-F1
#
_cell.length_a   1.000
_cell.length_b   1.000
_cell.length_c   1.000
_cell.angle_alpha   90.00
_cell.angle_beta   90.00
_cell.angle_gamma   90.00
#
_symmetry.space_group_name_H-M   'P 1'
#
loop_
_entity.id
_entity.type
_entity.pdbx_description
1 polymer ?
#
loop_
_entity_poly.entity_id
_entity_poly.type
_entity_poly.pdbx_seq_one_letter_code
_entity_poly.pdbx_strand_id
1 'polypeptide(L)'
;MTIMKKNNRELLKILEKFPDENPNPVMRFSGDGTLLYSNKGSERIITAWDISLGDKAATDIIDKLMPAKNDRTAQNFEISVIEQTFLLKAVYVEELDCINVYGSDITARKVINKFPDQNPNPVMKVSKEGVLDYYNSASKRIVDHFNMETGKIVPEPLIELVGKTVLTGKMTRTEIAADHYTYSVDLVPVDQFGFIIVYATDITAHKVVDKFPDENPNPVMRLTNQFQLQYYNEASNYIIENWGIQLNHQIPDDMVNELKSATRNNYRLEKIIGDRTYYFSIVEIPEFDFFLM
;
A
#
# COMPACT_ATOMS: atom_id res chain seq x y z
N MET A 1 60.84 17.73 -23.08
CA MET A 1 59.73 18.52 -22.49
C MET A 1 58.34 18.21 -23.09
N THR A 2 58.26 17.54 -24.25
CA THR A 2 56.99 17.28 -24.98
C THR A 2 56.21 16.04 -24.52
N ILE A 3 56.90 15.03 -23.95
CA ILE A 3 56.27 13.76 -23.53
C ILE A 3 55.51 13.91 -22.20
N MET A 4 56.04 14.69 -21.24
CA MET A 4 55.36 14.96 -19.96
C MET A 4 54.06 15.78 -20.08
N LYS A 5 53.95 16.68 -21.08
CA LYS A 5 52.71 17.44 -21.32
C LYS A 5 51.59 16.59 -21.94
N LYS A 6 51.93 15.52 -22.67
CA LYS A 6 50.95 14.64 -23.33
C LYS A 6 50.26 13.72 -22.32
N ASN A 7 51.02 13.15 -21.38
CA ASN A 7 50.49 12.27 -20.33
C ASN A 7 49.53 13.00 -19.38
N ASN A 8 49.77 14.28 -19.05
CA ASN A 8 48.86 15.04 -18.17
C ASN A 8 47.48 15.28 -18.81
N ARG A 9 47.40 15.49 -20.13
CA ARG A 9 46.12 15.65 -20.83
C ARG A 9 45.33 14.34 -20.90
N GLU A 10 46.02 13.21 -21.05
CA GLU A 10 45.37 11.89 -21.03
C GLU A 10 44.90 11.52 -19.61
N LEU A 11 45.70 11.81 -18.57
CA LEU A 11 45.29 11.67 -17.17
C LEU A 11 44.10 12.56 -16.81
N LEU A 12 44.07 13.82 -17.27
CA LEU A 12 42.92 14.72 -17.12
C LEU A 12 41.67 14.16 -17.80
N LYS A 13 41.78 13.67 -19.04
CA LYS A 13 40.67 13.03 -19.76
C LYS A 13 40.18 11.74 -19.10
N ILE A 14 41.07 10.99 -18.45
CA ILE A 14 40.69 9.78 -17.71
C ILE A 14 40.01 10.16 -16.39
N LEU A 15 40.50 11.18 -15.69
CA LEU A 15 39.89 11.74 -14.46
C LEU A 15 38.51 12.33 -14.71
N GLU A 16 38.29 12.96 -15.87
CA GLU A 16 36.98 13.45 -16.34
C GLU A 16 35.98 12.32 -16.63
N LYS A 17 36.45 11.10 -16.93
CA LYS A 17 35.60 9.93 -17.25
C LYS A 17 35.19 9.09 -16.04
N PHE A 18 35.83 9.25 -14.87
CA PHE A 18 35.43 8.49 -13.67
C PHE A 18 33.96 8.64 -13.25
N PRO A 19 33.28 9.79 -13.46
CA PRO A 19 31.86 9.90 -13.13
C PRO A 19 30.93 9.27 -14.19
N ASP A 20 31.41 8.88 -15.37
CA ASP A 20 30.58 8.33 -16.45
C ASP A 20 30.00 6.94 -16.10
N GLU A 21 30.72 6.17 -15.28
CA GLU A 21 30.28 4.85 -14.78
C GLU A 21 29.38 4.96 -13.54
N ASN A 22 29.22 6.15 -12.95
CA ASN A 22 28.32 6.33 -11.82
C ASN A 22 26.87 6.34 -12.33
N PRO A 23 26.02 5.38 -11.91
CA PRO A 23 24.62 5.38 -12.33
C PRO A 23 23.84 6.59 -11.77
N ASN A 24 24.36 7.26 -10.75
CA ASN A 24 23.75 8.44 -10.17
C ASN A 24 24.09 9.70 -10.98
N PRO A 25 23.20 10.71 -11.01
CA PRO A 25 23.47 11.98 -11.66
C PRO A 25 24.75 12.66 -11.13
N VAL A 26 25.65 13.02 -12.04
CA VAL A 26 26.80 13.88 -11.74
C VAL A 26 26.87 14.97 -12.78
N MET A 27 26.90 16.23 -12.32
CA MET A 27 27.02 17.41 -13.17
C MET A 27 28.10 18.33 -12.61
N ARG A 28 28.69 19.17 -13.46
CA ARG A 28 29.61 20.23 -13.06
C ARG A 28 29.23 21.51 -13.75
N PHE A 29 29.14 22.58 -12.97
CA PHE A 29 28.96 23.94 -13.45
C PHE A 29 30.22 24.75 -13.19
N SER A 30 30.53 25.74 -14.02
CA SER A 30 31.49 26.78 -13.67
C SER A 30 30.97 27.60 -12.49
N GLY A 31 31.84 28.39 -11.87
CA GLY A 31 31.51 29.27 -10.77
C GLY A 31 30.59 30.44 -11.14
N ASP A 32 30.22 30.56 -12.41
CA ASP A 32 29.20 31.49 -12.91
C ASP A 32 27.91 30.79 -13.39
N GLY A 33 27.81 29.46 -13.22
CA GLY A 33 26.60 28.67 -13.51
C GLY A 33 26.52 28.08 -14.92
N THR A 34 27.62 28.02 -15.67
CA THR A 34 27.67 27.40 -17.02
C THR A 34 27.91 25.90 -16.91
N LEU A 35 27.13 25.06 -17.59
CA LEU A 35 27.29 23.60 -17.54
C LEU A 35 28.58 23.16 -18.26
N LEU A 36 29.51 22.57 -17.51
CA LEU A 36 30.81 22.10 -18.02
C LEU A 36 30.84 20.60 -18.30
N TYR A 37 30.05 19.82 -17.56
CA TYR A 37 30.02 18.37 -17.67
C TYR A 37 28.71 17.82 -17.10
N SER A 38 28.23 16.72 -17.69
CA SER A 38 27.12 15.90 -17.22
C SER A 38 27.38 14.45 -17.59
N ASN A 39 27.06 13.52 -16.68
CA ASN A 39 27.13 12.09 -16.97
C ASN A 39 25.78 11.53 -17.48
N LYS A 40 25.76 10.27 -17.92
CA LYS A 40 24.53 9.61 -18.38
C LYS A 40 23.42 9.58 -17.31
N GLY A 41 23.77 9.40 -16.03
CA GLY A 41 22.81 9.42 -14.93
C GLY A 41 22.04 10.74 -14.80
N SER A 42 22.59 11.85 -15.33
CA SER A 42 21.98 13.18 -15.26
C SER A 42 21.11 13.56 -16.47
N GLU A 43 21.04 12.72 -17.52
CA GLU A 43 20.36 13.02 -18.79
C GLU A 43 18.93 13.56 -18.62
N ARG A 44 18.15 12.97 -17.71
CA ARG A 44 16.78 13.41 -17.42
C ARG A 44 16.73 14.81 -16.80
N ILE A 45 17.66 15.11 -15.90
CA ILE A 45 17.76 16.40 -15.24
C ILE A 45 18.14 17.47 -16.26
N ILE A 46 19.16 17.18 -17.08
CA ILE A 46 19.64 18.08 -18.14
C ILE A 46 18.52 18.38 -19.14
N THR A 47 17.78 17.36 -19.57
CA THR A 47 16.63 17.53 -20.49
C THR A 47 15.53 18.38 -19.87
N ALA A 48 15.20 18.15 -18.60
CA ALA A 48 14.14 18.90 -17.91
C ALA A 48 14.50 20.35 -17.62
N TRP A 49 15.80 20.63 -17.45
CA TRP A 49 16.33 21.99 -17.31
C TRP A 49 16.57 22.68 -18.66
N ASP A 50 16.36 21.98 -19.77
CA ASP A 50 16.57 22.46 -21.14
C ASP A 50 17.94 23.14 -21.32
N ILE A 51 19.00 22.47 -20.84
CA ILE A 51 20.36 22.99 -20.81
C ILE A 51 21.31 22.09 -21.59
N SER A 52 22.20 22.65 -22.41
CA SER A 52 23.27 21.91 -23.08
C SER A 52 24.64 22.20 -22.46
N LEU A 53 25.64 21.39 -22.81
CA LEU A 53 27.03 21.67 -22.44
C LEU A 53 27.45 23.04 -23.00
N GLY A 54 27.98 23.90 -22.12
CA GLY A 54 28.36 25.27 -22.44
C GLY A 54 27.26 26.31 -22.22
N ASP A 55 26.02 25.90 -21.95
CA ASP A 55 24.94 26.82 -21.64
C ASP A 55 24.97 27.26 -20.18
N LYS A 56 24.52 28.50 -19.96
CA LYS A 56 24.32 29.04 -18.62
C LYS A 56 22.98 28.56 -18.07
N ALA A 57 22.97 28.02 -16.86
CA ALA A 57 21.75 27.57 -16.22
C ALA A 57 20.76 28.73 -16.01
N ALA A 58 19.47 28.41 -16.02
CA ALA A 58 18.42 29.38 -15.69
C ALA A 58 18.58 29.92 -14.26
N THR A 59 18.05 31.12 -14.03
CA THR A 59 18.24 31.86 -12.76
C THR A 59 17.79 31.06 -11.54
N ASP A 60 16.69 30.32 -11.63
CA ASP A 60 16.16 29.49 -10.53
C ASP A 60 17.07 28.31 -10.16
N ILE A 61 17.87 27.81 -11.11
CA ILE A 61 18.91 26.80 -10.88
C ILE A 61 20.14 27.49 -10.28
N ILE A 62 20.57 28.62 -10.86
CA ILE A 62 21.70 29.41 -10.34
C ILE A 62 21.48 29.78 -8.88
N ASP A 63 20.29 30.24 -8.50
CA ASP A 63 19.95 30.61 -7.13
C ASP A 63 20.09 29.45 -6.13
N LYS A 64 19.96 28.21 -6.60
CA LYS A 64 20.18 26.99 -5.79
C LYS A 64 21.65 26.57 -5.72
N LEU A 65 22.43 26.87 -6.76
CA LEU A 65 23.85 26.50 -6.86
C LEU A 65 24.77 27.51 -6.17
N MET A 66 24.53 28.81 -6.36
CA MET A 66 25.41 29.88 -5.93
C MET A 66 25.65 29.96 -4.42
N PRO A 67 24.70 29.62 -3.52
CA PRO A 67 24.97 29.56 -2.09
C PRO A 67 26.12 28.59 -1.76
N ALA A 68 26.34 27.53 -2.55
CA ALA A 68 27.47 26.63 -2.33
C ALA A 68 28.83 27.32 -2.51
N LYS A 69 28.91 28.27 -3.45
CA LYS A 69 30.09 29.10 -3.72
C LYS A 69 30.20 30.26 -2.75
N ASN A 70 29.09 30.95 -2.46
CA ASN A 70 29.09 32.14 -1.62
C ASN A 70 29.39 31.79 -0.16
N ASP A 71 28.77 30.73 0.35
CA ASP A 71 28.84 30.37 1.77
C ASP A 71 29.96 29.35 2.04
N ARG A 72 30.60 28.83 0.99
CA ARG A 72 31.63 27.78 1.08
C ARG A 72 31.16 26.53 1.82
N THR A 73 29.88 26.20 1.68
CA THR A 73 29.24 25.05 2.32
C THR A 73 28.46 24.25 1.28
N ALA A 74 28.37 22.93 1.47
CA ALA A 74 27.59 22.08 0.57
C ALA A 74 26.10 22.37 0.70
N GLN A 75 25.40 22.51 -0.43
CA GLN A 75 23.97 22.82 -0.46
C GLN A 75 23.18 21.62 -0.95
N ASN A 76 22.10 21.28 -0.25
CA ASN A 76 21.20 20.22 -0.65
C ASN A 76 19.86 20.81 -1.08
N PHE A 77 19.33 20.37 -2.21
CA PHE A 77 18.01 20.76 -2.68
C PHE A 77 17.36 19.65 -3.49
N GLU A 78 16.03 19.61 -3.49
CA GLU A 78 15.28 18.61 -4.22
C GLU A 78 14.76 19.18 -5.54
N ILE A 79 14.70 18.32 -6.56
CA ILE A 79 14.02 18.60 -7.82
C ILE A 79 13.09 17.46 -8.18
N SER A 80 12.00 17.78 -8.88
CA SER A 80 11.10 16.81 -9.47
C SER A 80 11.20 16.91 -10.98
N VAL A 81 11.46 15.78 -11.63
CA VAL A 81 11.59 15.67 -13.09
C VAL A 81 10.64 14.57 -13.54
N ILE A 82 9.53 14.97 -14.18
CA ILE A 82 8.47 14.06 -14.61
C ILE A 82 7.95 13.25 -13.40
N GLU A 83 8.25 11.95 -13.33
CA GLU A 83 7.84 11.02 -12.27
C GLU A 83 8.94 10.74 -11.24
N GLN A 84 10.14 11.31 -11.41
CA GLN A 84 11.27 11.09 -10.50
C GLN A 84 11.55 12.30 -9.63
N THR A 85 11.91 12.05 -8.37
CA THR A 85 12.43 13.08 -7.47
C THR A 85 13.90 12.80 -7.19
N PHE A 86 14.74 13.81 -7.35
CA PHE A 86 16.16 13.75 -7.02
C PHE A 86 16.48 14.67 -5.84
N LEU A 87 17.35 14.20 -4.94
CA LEU A 87 18.08 15.05 -3.99
C LEU A 87 19.42 15.39 -4.62
N LEU A 88 19.67 16.68 -4.85
CA LEU A 88 20.93 17.18 -5.39
C LEU A 88 21.77 17.82 -4.29
N LYS A 89 23.07 17.52 -4.31
CA LYS A 89 24.09 18.11 -3.45
C LYS A 89 25.09 18.90 -4.28
N ALA A 90 25.11 20.22 -4.12
CA ALA A 90 26.06 21.13 -4.74
C ALA A 90 27.28 21.35 -3.82
N VAL A 91 28.48 21.26 -4.37
CA VAL A 91 29.76 21.44 -3.68
C VAL A 91 30.67 22.31 -4.55
N TYR A 92 31.06 23.47 -4.02
CA TYR A 92 32.01 24.36 -4.70
C TYR A 92 33.46 23.89 -4.51
N VAL A 93 34.24 23.92 -5.58
CA VAL A 93 35.66 23.60 -5.64
C VAL A 93 36.40 24.85 -6.07
N GLU A 94 37.12 25.48 -5.15
CA GLU A 94 37.74 26.80 -5.34
C GLU A 94 38.87 26.79 -6.37
N GLU A 95 39.67 25.73 -6.37
CA GLU A 95 40.85 25.60 -7.24
C GLU A 95 40.48 25.54 -8.72
N LEU A 96 39.25 25.12 -9.03
CA LEU A 96 38.73 24.96 -10.38
C LEU A 96 37.65 26.00 -10.71
N ASP A 97 37.30 26.88 -9.76
CA ASP A 97 36.14 27.77 -9.81
C ASP A 97 34.91 27.07 -10.41
N CYS A 98 34.52 25.95 -9.81
CA CYS A 98 33.41 25.13 -10.32
C CYS A 98 32.55 24.58 -9.19
N ILE A 99 31.28 24.31 -9.48
CA ILE A 99 30.31 23.69 -8.58
C ILE A 99 30.03 22.28 -9.11
N ASN A 100 30.45 21.26 -8.35
CA ASN A 100 30.06 19.88 -8.59
C ASN A 100 28.66 19.63 -8.01
N VAL A 101 27.80 18.95 -8.76
CA VAL A 101 26.46 18.58 -8.33
C VAL A 101 26.32 17.08 -8.41
N TYR A 102 25.99 16.46 -7.28
CA TYR A 102 25.75 15.02 -7.16
C TYR A 102 24.27 14.78 -6.88
N GLY A 103 23.62 13.94 -7.66
CA GLY A 103 22.21 13.59 -7.47
C GLY A 103 22.01 12.19 -6.92
N SER A 104 20.95 12.01 -6.16
CA SER A 104 20.44 10.71 -5.74
C SER A 104 18.95 10.63 -6.04
N ASP A 105 18.50 9.55 -6.67
CA ASP A 105 17.07 9.29 -6.88
C ASP A 105 16.42 8.93 -5.52
N ILE A 106 15.46 9.76 -5.09
CA ILE A 106 14.68 9.59 -3.86
C ILE A 106 13.20 9.30 -4.14
N THR A 107 12.85 8.94 -5.38
CA THR A 107 11.48 8.73 -5.83
C THR A 107 10.78 7.66 -5.01
N ALA A 108 11.40 6.49 -4.84
CA ALA A 108 10.83 5.41 -4.03
C ALA A 108 10.54 5.86 -2.59
N ARG A 109 11.48 6.60 -1.97
CA ARG A 109 11.30 7.17 -0.63
C ARG A 109 10.10 8.11 -0.56
N LYS A 110 9.87 8.93 -1.60
CA LYS A 110 8.72 9.85 -1.65
C LYS A 110 7.40 9.14 -1.94
N VAL A 111 7.38 8.18 -2.86
CA VAL A 111 6.17 7.42 -3.23
C VAL A 111 5.69 6.61 -2.03
N ILE A 112 6.58 5.93 -1.31
CA ILE A 112 6.24 5.20 -0.07
C ILE A 112 5.57 6.12 0.96
N ASN A 113 5.98 7.39 1.04
CA ASN A 113 5.40 8.33 1.99
C ASN A 113 4.05 8.92 1.55
N LYS A 114 3.68 8.88 0.25
CA LYS A 114 2.44 9.50 -0.27
C LYS A 114 1.37 8.50 -0.70
N PHE A 115 1.76 7.31 -1.13
CA PHE A 115 0.85 6.27 -1.64
C PHE A 115 -0.17 5.76 -0.60
N PRO A 116 0.18 5.62 0.69
CA PRO A 116 -0.76 5.07 1.67
C PRO A 116 -2.03 5.90 1.90
N ASP A 117 -1.97 7.24 1.77
CA ASP A 117 -3.12 8.13 2.04
C ASP A 117 -4.27 7.98 1.05
N GLN A 118 -4.01 7.50 -0.17
CA GLN A 118 -5.04 7.28 -1.20
C GLN A 118 -5.60 5.86 -1.18
N ASN A 119 -5.03 4.96 -0.38
CA ASN A 119 -5.53 3.60 -0.28
C ASN A 119 -6.82 3.59 0.56
N PRO A 120 -7.96 3.11 0.03
CA PRO A 120 -9.20 3.01 0.80
C PRO A 120 -9.09 1.96 1.92
N ASN A 121 -8.12 1.05 1.86
CA ASN A 121 -7.85 0.09 2.90
C ASN A 121 -6.84 0.64 3.93
N PRO A 122 -6.93 0.22 5.20
CA PRO A 122 -5.93 0.53 6.22
C PRO A 122 -4.50 0.19 5.77
N VAL A 123 -3.61 1.18 5.85
CA VAL A 123 -2.17 1.02 5.65
C VAL A 123 -1.43 1.72 6.77
N MET A 124 -0.53 1.00 7.42
CA MET A 124 0.36 1.53 8.46
C MET A 124 1.81 1.16 8.16
N LYS A 125 2.74 1.89 8.77
CA LYS A 125 4.18 1.62 8.70
C LYS A 125 4.73 1.51 10.11
N VAL A 126 5.47 0.46 10.38
CA VAL A 126 6.14 0.23 11.66
C VAL A 126 7.63 -0.04 11.47
N SER A 127 8.45 0.35 12.44
CA SER A 127 9.88 -0.01 12.46
C SER A 127 10.07 -1.51 12.75
N LYS A 128 11.30 -2.03 12.62
CA LYS A 128 11.63 -3.41 13.01
C LYS A 128 11.49 -3.67 14.51
N GLU A 129 11.51 -2.62 15.32
CA GLU A 129 11.26 -2.64 16.77
C GLU A 129 9.76 -2.49 17.09
N GLY A 130 8.90 -2.38 16.06
CA GLY A 130 7.46 -2.27 16.21
C GLY A 130 6.97 -0.87 16.55
N VAL A 131 7.77 0.17 16.36
CA VAL A 131 7.32 1.56 16.57
C VAL A 131 6.43 1.98 15.41
N LEU A 132 5.23 2.52 15.68
CA LEU A 132 4.34 3.05 14.64
C LEU A 132 4.90 4.36 14.09
N ASP A 133 5.27 4.37 12.83
CA ASP A 133 5.82 5.56 12.16
C ASP A 133 4.74 6.39 11.47
N TYR A 134 3.72 5.72 10.93
CA TYR A 134 2.69 6.33 10.08
C TYR A 134 1.47 5.42 9.96
N TYR A 135 0.29 6.02 9.77
CA TYR A 135 -0.93 5.33 9.36
C TYR A 135 -1.79 6.24 8.46
N ASN A 136 -2.54 5.67 7.53
CA ASN A 136 -3.47 6.42 6.68
C ASN A 136 -4.83 6.64 7.35
N SER A 137 -5.70 7.45 6.73
CA SER A 137 -7.04 7.73 7.28
C SER A 137 -7.91 6.48 7.47
N ALA A 138 -7.80 5.50 6.58
CA ALA A 138 -8.54 4.23 6.67
C ALA A 138 -8.15 3.40 7.89
N SER A 139 -6.90 3.52 8.37
CA SER A 139 -6.43 2.86 9.59
C SER A 139 -6.99 3.43 10.89
N LYS A 140 -7.69 4.57 10.85
CA LYS A 140 -8.12 5.28 12.07
C LYS A 140 -8.91 4.39 13.03
N ARG A 141 -9.80 3.53 12.53
CA ARG A 141 -10.57 2.59 13.37
C ARG A 141 -9.65 1.66 14.16
N ILE A 142 -8.69 1.03 13.48
CA ILE A 142 -7.74 0.10 14.12
C ILE A 142 -6.89 0.87 15.12
N VAL A 143 -6.37 2.04 14.74
CA VAL A 143 -5.51 2.87 15.58
C VAL A 143 -6.23 3.31 16.86
N ASP A 144 -7.46 3.82 16.74
CA ASP A 144 -8.26 4.27 17.88
C ASP A 144 -8.63 3.07 18.79
N HIS A 145 -9.04 1.94 18.22
CA HIS A 145 -9.44 0.75 18.98
C HIS A 145 -8.29 0.20 19.84
N PHE A 146 -7.08 0.18 19.30
CA PHE A 146 -5.88 -0.32 19.99
C PHE A 146 -5.12 0.77 20.76
N ASN A 147 -5.64 2.01 20.84
CA ASN A 147 -4.95 3.16 21.45
C ASN A 147 -3.52 3.35 20.93
N MET A 148 -3.32 3.20 19.63
CA MET A 148 -2.03 3.33 18.98
C MET A 148 -1.67 4.81 18.77
N GLU A 149 -0.39 5.14 18.89
CA GLU A 149 0.13 6.48 18.63
C GLU A 149 1.44 6.41 17.85
N THR A 150 1.65 7.37 16.95
CA THR A 150 2.92 7.49 16.22
C THR A 150 4.07 7.73 17.20
N GLY A 151 5.18 7.03 17.00
CA GLY A 151 6.36 7.08 17.87
C GLY A 151 6.29 6.14 19.07
N LYS A 152 5.20 5.39 19.25
CA LYS A 152 5.07 4.35 20.28
C LYS A 152 5.09 2.94 19.66
N ILE A 153 5.48 1.95 20.47
CA ILE A 153 5.43 0.54 20.10
C ILE A 153 3.96 0.13 19.92
N VAL A 154 3.65 -0.57 18.82
CA VAL A 154 2.31 -1.12 18.58
C VAL A 154 1.96 -2.17 19.65
N PRO A 155 0.71 -2.26 20.09
CA PRO A 155 0.33 -3.24 21.12
C PRO A 155 0.20 -4.66 20.54
N GLU A 156 -0.08 -5.62 21.41
CA GLU A 156 -0.55 -6.94 20.99
C GLU A 156 -1.91 -6.85 20.27
N PRO A 157 -2.16 -7.71 19.27
CA PRO A 157 -1.29 -8.79 18.78
C PRO A 157 -0.23 -8.35 17.75
N LEU A 158 -0.18 -7.06 17.37
CA LEU A 158 0.67 -6.58 16.28
C LEU A 158 2.17 -6.71 16.59
N ILE A 159 2.60 -6.44 17.83
CA ILE A 159 4.03 -6.52 18.18
C ILE A 159 4.60 -7.94 18.07
N GLU A 160 3.81 -8.95 18.44
CA GLU A 160 4.20 -10.36 18.28
C GLU A 160 4.39 -10.69 16.79
N LEU A 161 3.45 -10.23 15.95
CA LEU A 161 3.51 -10.42 14.52
C LEU A 161 4.68 -9.67 13.87
N VAL A 162 5.03 -8.48 14.37
CA VAL A 162 6.26 -7.76 13.98
C VAL A 162 7.48 -8.63 14.28
N GLY A 163 7.61 -9.15 15.49
CA GLY A 163 8.71 -10.04 15.88
C GLY A 163 8.82 -11.25 14.94
N LYS A 164 7.70 -11.92 14.66
CA LYS A 164 7.65 -13.05 13.71
C LYS A 164 8.07 -12.65 12.29
N THR A 165 7.62 -11.49 11.82
CA THR A 165 7.99 -10.97 10.49
C THR A 165 9.49 -10.71 10.39
N VAL A 166 10.07 -10.07 11.41
CA VAL A 166 11.51 -9.79 11.47
C VAL A 166 12.33 -11.08 11.51
N LEU A 167 11.93 -12.04 12.35
CA LEU A 167 12.65 -13.32 12.49
C LEU A 167 12.62 -14.15 11.20
N THR A 168 11.50 -14.15 10.49
CA THR A 168 11.33 -14.96 9.28
C THR A 168 11.81 -14.28 8.00
N GLY A 169 11.91 -12.94 8.00
CA GLY A 169 12.18 -12.14 6.80
C GLY A 169 11.11 -12.28 5.72
N LYS A 170 9.92 -12.78 6.07
CA LYS A 170 8.82 -13.07 5.14
C LYS A 170 7.55 -12.38 5.59
N MET A 171 6.62 -12.21 4.64
CA MET A 171 5.29 -11.72 4.98
C MET A 171 4.63 -12.65 5.99
N THR A 172 4.01 -12.06 7.01
CA THR A 172 3.20 -12.80 7.98
C THR A 172 1.80 -12.20 8.06
N ARG A 173 0.84 -13.04 8.46
CA ARG A 173 -0.58 -12.70 8.50
C ARG A 173 -1.18 -13.03 9.86
N THR A 174 -2.09 -12.20 10.33
CA THR A 174 -3.02 -12.51 11.43
C THR A 174 -4.41 -11.94 11.13
N GLU A 175 -5.37 -12.22 12.00
CA GLU A 175 -6.64 -11.50 12.05
C GLU A 175 -6.73 -10.70 13.34
N ILE A 176 -7.31 -9.51 13.26
CA ILE A 176 -7.61 -8.67 14.43
C ILE A 176 -9.06 -8.23 14.41
N ALA A 177 -9.66 -8.09 15.58
CA ALA A 177 -10.95 -7.43 15.73
C ALA A 177 -10.72 -5.97 16.14
N ALA A 178 -11.43 -5.05 15.52
CA ALA A 178 -11.50 -3.65 15.94
C ALA A 178 -12.96 -3.19 15.85
N ASP A 179 -13.55 -2.92 17.01
CA ASP A 179 -14.99 -2.70 17.21
C ASP A 179 -15.83 -3.87 16.67
N HIS A 180 -16.73 -3.61 15.70
CA HIS A 180 -17.57 -4.61 15.04
C HIS A 180 -16.94 -5.18 13.76
N TYR A 181 -15.69 -4.82 13.47
CA TYR A 181 -15.00 -5.21 12.23
C TYR A 181 -13.92 -6.25 12.52
N THR A 182 -13.80 -7.22 11.62
CA THR A 182 -12.68 -8.17 11.60
C THR A 182 -11.79 -7.85 10.41
N TYR A 183 -10.50 -7.69 10.67
CA TYR A 183 -9.50 -7.39 9.66
C TYR A 183 -8.54 -8.56 9.48
N SER A 184 -8.24 -8.93 8.23
CA SER A 184 -7.04 -9.70 7.91
C SER A 184 -5.87 -8.73 7.78
N VAL A 185 -4.82 -8.96 8.56
CA VAL A 185 -3.66 -8.07 8.65
C VAL A 185 -2.42 -8.76 8.10
N ASP A 186 -1.77 -8.14 7.13
CA ASP A 186 -0.53 -8.57 6.51
C ASP A 186 0.62 -7.64 6.90
N LEU A 187 1.72 -8.22 7.42
CA LEU A 187 2.97 -7.52 7.66
C LEU A 187 3.98 -7.90 6.57
N VAL A 188 4.33 -6.92 5.73
CA VAL A 188 5.27 -7.09 4.62
C VAL A 188 6.59 -6.40 4.99
N PRO A 189 7.68 -7.16 5.22
CA PRO A 189 8.97 -6.57 5.54
C PRO A 189 9.57 -5.87 4.31
N VAL A 190 10.10 -4.67 4.51
CA VAL A 190 10.83 -3.90 3.49
C VAL A 190 12.28 -3.74 3.96
N ASP A 191 13.03 -4.83 3.85
CA ASP A 191 14.35 -4.96 4.47
C ASP A 191 15.35 -3.90 4.04
N GLN A 192 15.32 -3.48 2.77
CA GLN A 192 16.22 -2.46 2.24
C GLN A 192 16.10 -1.11 2.96
N PHE A 193 14.93 -0.83 3.55
CA PHE A 193 14.64 0.44 4.23
C PHE A 193 14.37 0.29 5.73
N GLY A 194 14.49 -0.92 6.27
CA GLY A 194 14.43 -1.14 7.72
C GLY A 194 13.06 -0.95 8.36
N PHE A 195 11.97 -1.09 7.61
CA PHE A 195 10.60 -0.99 8.14
C PHE A 195 9.71 -2.12 7.62
N ILE A 196 8.50 -2.22 8.18
CA ILE A 196 7.46 -3.16 7.80
C ILE A 196 6.21 -2.37 7.42
N ILE A 197 5.58 -2.74 6.30
CA ILE A 197 4.28 -2.21 5.92
C ILE A 197 3.21 -3.14 6.48
N VAL A 198 2.21 -2.56 7.14
CA VAL A 198 1.03 -3.26 7.65
C VAL A 198 -0.14 -2.92 6.74
N TYR A 199 -0.68 -3.92 6.05
CA TYR A 199 -1.94 -3.82 5.32
C TYR A 199 -3.04 -4.47 6.15
N ALA A 200 -4.20 -3.83 6.27
CA ALA A 200 -5.39 -4.49 6.82
C ALA A 200 -6.52 -4.47 5.78
N THR A 201 -7.19 -5.61 5.65
CA THR A 201 -8.36 -5.77 4.77
C THR A 201 -9.56 -6.14 5.64
N ASP A 202 -10.65 -5.41 5.52
CA ASP A 202 -11.90 -5.74 6.20
C ASP A 202 -12.47 -7.05 5.62
N ILE A 203 -12.59 -8.06 6.47
CA ILE A 203 -13.13 -9.39 6.16
C ILE A 203 -14.41 -9.69 6.94
N THR A 204 -15.03 -8.66 7.54
CA THR A 204 -16.20 -8.81 8.41
C THR A 204 -17.34 -9.54 7.72
N ALA A 205 -17.68 -9.14 6.49
CA ALA A 205 -18.72 -9.78 5.71
C ALA A 205 -18.43 -11.27 5.47
N HIS A 206 -17.18 -11.61 5.10
CA HIS A 206 -16.77 -13.00 4.89
C HIS A 206 -16.92 -13.83 6.17
N LYS A 207 -16.55 -13.28 7.34
CA LYS A 207 -16.67 -13.95 8.64
C LYS A 207 -18.11 -14.19 9.07
N VAL A 208 -19.01 -13.24 8.80
CA VAL A 208 -20.43 -13.38 9.12
C VAL A 208 -21.04 -14.49 8.27
N VAL A 209 -20.73 -14.57 6.97
CA VAL A 209 -21.23 -15.64 6.10
C VAL A 209 -20.77 -17.03 6.56
N ASP A 210 -19.54 -17.14 7.06
CA ASP A 210 -18.98 -18.43 7.50
C ASP A 210 -19.49 -18.89 8.88
N LYS A 211 -19.81 -17.97 9.81
CA LYS A 211 -20.23 -18.31 11.19
C LYS A 211 -21.74 -18.30 11.44
N PHE A 212 -22.47 -17.46 10.73
CA PHE A 212 -23.90 -17.23 10.97
C PHE A 212 -24.79 -18.48 10.92
N PRO A 213 -24.52 -19.50 10.07
CA PRO A 213 -25.42 -20.63 9.98
C PRO A 213 -25.24 -21.72 11.06
N ASP A 214 -24.00 -22.02 11.46
CA ASP A 214 -23.69 -23.17 12.33
C ASP A 214 -23.97 -22.93 13.83
N GLU A 215 -23.81 -21.70 14.33
CA GLU A 215 -23.98 -21.39 15.76
C GLU A 215 -25.43 -20.97 16.12
N ASN A 216 -26.32 -20.85 15.13
CA ASN A 216 -27.70 -20.41 15.37
C ASN A 216 -28.56 -21.58 15.90
N PRO A 217 -29.15 -21.48 17.11
CA PRO A 217 -30.00 -22.54 17.66
C PRO A 217 -31.35 -22.68 16.94
N ASN A 218 -31.74 -21.71 16.11
CA ASN A 218 -32.94 -21.77 15.29
C ASN A 218 -32.62 -22.31 13.89
N PRO A 219 -33.61 -22.85 13.16
CA PRO A 219 -33.41 -23.26 11.77
C PRO A 219 -32.87 -22.10 10.93
N VAL A 220 -31.75 -22.34 10.23
CA VAL A 220 -31.18 -21.43 9.25
C VAL A 220 -30.88 -22.21 7.98
N MET A 221 -31.33 -21.69 6.85
CA MET A 221 -31.07 -22.22 5.52
C MET A 221 -30.49 -21.15 4.62
N ARG A 222 -29.54 -21.54 3.76
CA ARG A 222 -29.01 -20.71 2.68
C ARG A 222 -29.52 -21.22 1.35
N LEU A 223 -30.04 -20.32 0.53
CA LEU A 223 -30.55 -20.64 -0.81
C LEU A 223 -29.79 -19.85 -1.87
N THR A 224 -29.59 -20.42 -3.07
CA THR A 224 -29.13 -19.65 -4.23
C THR A 224 -30.16 -18.59 -4.62
N ASN A 225 -29.78 -17.65 -5.49
CA ASN A 225 -30.72 -16.75 -6.18
C ASN A 225 -31.82 -17.46 -7.00
N GLN A 226 -31.61 -18.75 -7.30
CA GLN A 226 -32.58 -19.63 -7.95
C GLN A 226 -33.41 -20.44 -6.95
N PHE A 227 -33.30 -20.18 -5.64
CA PHE A 227 -34.00 -20.88 -4.55
C PHE A 227 -33.64 -22.38 -4.41
N GLN A 228 -32.39 -22.72 -4.71
CA GLN A 228 -31.83 -24.06 -4.42
C GLN A 228 -31.12 -24.07 -3.07
N LEU A 229 -31.32 -25.11 -2.27
CA LEU A 229 -30.74 -25.25 -0.93
C LEU A 229 -29.21 -25.44 -1.00
N GLN A 230 -28.41 -24.51 -0.48
CA GLN A 230 -26.95 -24.63 -0.44
C GLN A 230 -26.39 -25.05 0.92
N TYR A 231 -27.11 -24.73 1.98
CA TYR A 231 -26.73 -25.05 3.35
C TYR A 231 -27.99 -25.10 4.23
N TYR A 232 -27.95 -25.92 5.27
CA TYR A 232 -28.88 -25.87 6.39
C TYR A 232 -28.19 -26.34 7.67
N ASN A 233 -28.55 -25.76 8.82
CA ASN A 233 -28.03 -26.19 10.12
C ASN A 233 -28.83 -27.36 10.71
N GLU A 234 -28.36 -27.97 11.79
CA GLU A 234 -29.03 -29.11 12.42
C GLU A 234 -30.48 -28.80 12.84
N ALA A 235 -30.76 -27.58 13.28
CA ALA A 235 -32.11 -27.16 13.66
C ALA A 235 -33.10 -27.19 12.47
N SER A 236 -32.60 -27.13 11.24
CA SER A 236 -33.41 -27.20 10.01
C SER A 236 -33.73 -28.63 9.56
N ASN A 237 -33.15 -29.67 10.18
CA ASN A 237 -33.35 -31.08 9.76
C ASN A 237 -34.82 -31.45 9.59
N TYR A 238 -35.68 -31.07 10.56
CA TYR A 238 -37.12 -31.36 10.50
C TYR A 238 -37.79 -30.73 9.27
N ILE A 239 -37.38 -29.52 8.89
CA ILE A 239 -37.91 -28.83 7.71
C ILE A 239 -37.47 -29.55 6.44
N ILE A 240 -36.17 -29.84 6.33
CA ILE A 240 -35.56 -30.49 5.16
C ILE A 240 -36.17 -31.88 4.92
N GLU A 241 -36.37 -32.66 5.99
CA GLU A 241 -36.99 -33.99 5.93
C GLU A 241 -38.45 -33.92 5.46
N ASN A 242 -39.25 -32.97 5.97
CA ASN A 242 -40.64 -32.80 5.55
C ASN A 242 -40.77 -32.29 4.11
N TRP A 243 -39.85 -31.46 3.65
CA TRP A 243 -39.79 -31.04 2.25
C TRP A 243 -39.25 -32.13 1.32
N GLY A 244 -38.57 -33.15 1.85
CA GLY A 244 -38.00 -34.25 1.07
C GLY A 244 -36.87 -33.79 0.14
N ILE A 245 -36.12 -32.75 0.52
CA ILE A 245 -35.05 -32.16 -0.30
C ILE A 245 -33.66 -32.46 0.26
N GLN A 246 -32.63 -32.23 -0.56
CA GLN A 246 -31.21 -32.33 -0.19
C GLN A 246 -30.47 -31.07 -0.67
N LEU A 247 -29.19 -30.96 -0.33
CA LEU A 247 -28.34 -29.89 -0.87
C LEU A 247 -28.39 -29.89 -2.41
N ASN A 248 -28.45 -28.69 -2.96
CA ASN A 248 -28.65 -28.33 -4.36
C ASN A 248 -30.02 -28.66 -4.97
N HIS A 249 -30.97 -29.21 -4.21
CA HIS A 249 -32.34 -29.32 -4.66
C HIS A 249 -33.09 -27.99 -4.56
N GLN A 250 -34.10 -27.82 -5.39
CA GLN A 250 -35.06 -26.72 -5.30
C GLN A 250 -35.91 -26.89 -4.03
N ILE A 251 -36.18 -25.79 -3.31
CA ILE A 251 -37.20 -25.80 -2.25
C ILE A 251 -38.61 -25.98 -2.87
N PRO A 252 -39.65 -26.33 -2.08
CA PRO A 252 -41.00 -26.54 -2.61
C PRO A 252 -41.53 -25.38 -3.46
N ASP A 253 -42.25 -25.69 -4.54
CA ASP A 253 -42.70 -24.70 -5.52
C ASP A 253 -43.60 -23.60 -4.92
N ASP A 254 -44.42 -23.94 -3.92
CA ASP A 254 -45.24 -22.97 -3.22
C ASP A 254 -44.38 -21.93 -2.47
N MET A 255 -43.30 -22.39 -1.84
CA MET A 255 -42.31 -21.53 -1.20
C MET A 255 -41.59 -20.65 -2.24
N VAL A 256 -41.16 -21.22 -3.37
CA VAL A 256 -40.52 -20.47 -4.47
C VAL A 256 -41.44 -19.36 -5.00
N ASN A 257 -42.72 -19.67 -5.21
CA ASN A 257 -43.69 -18.72 -5.74
C ASN A 257 -43.94 -17.55 -4.76
N GLU A 258 -44.02 -17.83 -3.47
CA GLU A 258 -44.16 -16.81 -2.44
C GLU A 258 -42.92 -15.92 -2.37
N LEU A 259 -41.71 -16.51 -2.37
CA LEU A 259 -40.46 -15.74 -2.37
C LEU A 259 -40.30 -14.85 -3.61
N LYS A 260 -40.68 -15.35 -4.80
CA LYS A 260 -40.69 -14.55 -6.04
C LYS A 260 -41.67 -13.37 -5.98
N SER A 261 -42.79 -13.53 -5.28
CA SER A 261 -43.79 -12.47 -5.12
C SER A 261 -43.43 -11.43 -4.05
N ALA A 262 -42.52 -11.78 -3.14
CA ALA A 262 -42.19 -11.02 -1.94
C ALA A 262 -40.97 -10.08 -2.08
N THR A 263 -40.52 -9.75 -3.31
CA THR A 263 -39.23 -9.10 -3.62
C THR A 263 -39.09 -7.61 -3.22
N ARG A 264 -39.59 -7.20 -2.04
CA ARG A 264 -39.25 -5.91 -1.40
C ARG A 264 -39.07 -6.07 0.12
N ASN A 265 -37.81 -6.29 0.53
CA ASN A 265 -37.19 -6.25 1.86
C ASN A 265 -37.97 -6.69 3.13
N ASN A 266 -37.38 -7.64 3.87
CA ASN A 266 -37.79 -8.14 5.19
C ASN A 266 -39.18 -8.77 5.24
N TYR A 267 -39.38 -9.79 4.39
CA TYR A 267 -40.61 -10.57 4.39
C TYR A 267 -40.59 -11.62 5.50
N ARG A 268 -41.69 -11.69 6.25
CA ARG A 268 -41.96 -12.78 7.18
C ARG A 268 -42.98 -13.72 6.57
N LEU A 269 -42.67 -15.00 6.56
CA LEU A 269 -43.56 -16.02 6.03
C LEU A 269 -43.93 -17.03 7.11
N GLU A 270 -45.24 -17.27 7.26
CA GLU A 270 -45.75 -18.35 8.10
C GLU A 270 -46.03 -19.59 7.25
N LYS A 271 -45.45 -20.74 7.63
CA LYS A 271 -45.69 -22.02 6.97
C LYS A 271 -45.90 -23.12 7.99
N ILE A 272 -46.87 -23.97 7.71
CA ILE A 272 -47.03 -25.24 8.42
C ILE A 272 -46.19 -26.28 7.67
N ILE A 273 -45.23 -26.87 8.38
CA ILE A 273 -44.35 -27.91 7.87
C ILE A 273 -44.51 -29.11 8.80
N GLY A 274 -44.99 -30.23 8.26
CA GLY A 274 -45.42 -31.36 9.09
C GLY A 274 -46.51 -30.93 10.08
N ASP A 275 -46.23 -31.05 11.37
CA ASP A 275 -47.11 -30.67 12.48
C ASP A 275 -46.70 -29.35 13.18
N ARG A 276 -45.74 -28.59 12.61
CA ARG A 276 -45.19 -27.36 13.21
C ARG A 276 -45.44 -26.14 12.35
N THR A 277 -45.72 -25.02 13.00
CA THR A 277 -45.75 -23.70 12.35
C THR A 277 -44.39 -23.02 12.47
N TYR A 278 -43.82 -22.61 11.35
CA TYR A 278 -42.57 -21.86 11.25
C TYR A 278 -42.83 -20.45 10.76
N TYR A 279 -42.06 -19.51 11.32
CA TYR A 279 -42.02 -18.12 10.89
C TYR A 279 -40.64 -17.84 10.30
N PHE A 280 -40.55 -17.82 8.98
CA PHE A 280 -39.31 -17.54 8.26
C PHE A 280 -39.09 -16.03 8.15
N SER A 281 -37.86 -15.59 8.40
CA SER A 281 -37.42 -14.23 8.11
C SER A 281 -36.45 -14.29 6.96
N ILE A 282 -36.85 -13.82 5.79
CA ILE A 282 -36.03 -13.93 4.59
C ILE A 282 -35.20 -12.66 4.41
N VAL A 283 -33.87 -12.84 4.32
CA VAL A 283 -32.91 -11.77 4.05
C VAL A 283 -32.18 -12.11 2.75
N GLU A 284 -32.37 -11.27 1.74
CA GLU A 284 -31.55 -11.32 0.52
C GLU A 284 -30.19 -10.68 0.81
N ILE A 285 -29.11 -11.31 0.35
CA ILE A 285 -27.75 -10.78 0.43
C ILE A 285 -27.24 -10.58 -1.00
N PRO A 286 -27.57 -9.44 -1.64
CA PRO A 286 -27.30 -9.20 -3.06
C PRO A 286 -25.81 -9.27 -3.42
N GLU A 287 -24.93 -8.87 -2.49
CA GLU A 287 -23.48 -8.85 -2.69
C GLU A 287 -22.89 -10.25 -2.92
N PHE A 288 -23.57 -11.30 -2.45
CA PHE A 288 -23.11 -12.68 -2.51
C PHE A 288 -24.08 -13.63 -3.23
N ASP A 289 -25.14 -13.09 -3.84
CA ASP A 289 -26.08 -13.82 -4.70
C ASP A 289 -26.79 -15.01 -4.02
N PHE A 290 -27.17 -14.84 -2.74
CA PHE A 290 -27.91 -15.84 -1.97
C PHE A 290 -28.96 -15.23 -1.03
N PHE A 291 -29.90 -16.07 -0.59
CA PHE A 291 -30.88 -15.76 0.45
C PHE A 291 -30.56 -16.52 1.74
N LEU A 292 -30.77 -15.88 2.89
CA LEU A 292 -30.87 -16.55 4.20
C LEU A 292 -32.33 -16.59 4.62
N MET A 293 -32.72 -17.74 5.19
CA MET A 293 -34.07 -18.04 5.64
C MET A 293 -34.04 -18.70 7.01
#